data_AF-A0AAV8D0J8-F1
#
_entry.id   AF-A0AAV8D0J8-F1
#
_cell.length_a   1.000
_cell.length_b   1.000
_cell.length_c   1.000
_cell.angle_alpha   90.00
_cell.angle_beta   90.00
_cell.angle_gamma   90.00
#
_symmetry.space_group_name_H-M   'P 1'
#
loop_
_entity.id
_entity.type
_entity.pdbx_description
1 polymer ?
#
loop_
_entity_poly.entity_id
_entity_poly.type
_entity_poly.pdbx_seq_one_letter_code
_entity_poly.pdbx_strand_id
1 'polypeptide(L)'
;MENSNKVPQLSRNDMLSHLPAEILLVILSLLPRSDAAVMRCLSRTWRKLYDSVFLSFFCDEFDRLGKKEYMRHVKTTLRRRKEKGLESFQVIWLHKKSDAWLHYAVHNDAKSIHVIYLRDAWEQHILPDRLLYSGSLEELAIYSYSRKPELAVCDMHLRSLRRLIILSLTIDGDFSYLVSRRCPVLKELYFVSCKLEFKELASKSLRNLTIERCCVGTEYTEGSVTINTPNLQHLHYNAVWPDYLRKKQDRLEYVYDIWTKLDVEIPELKTLTLGGLWLTGTIHAVDYFLQKTGSLEHLTFLCNSRAIVSEDISFPCPEDLYSSDLKIKG
;
A
#
# COMPACT_ATOMS: atom_id res chain seq x y z
N MET A 1 -57.57 39.78 -4.26
CA MET A 1 -57.15 38.50 -3.67
C MET A 1 -56.33 37.80 -4.71
N GLU A 2 -55.01 37.78 -4.57
CA GLU A 2 -54.20 36.65 -5.04
C GLU A 2 -52.85 36.72 -4.34
N ASN A 3 -52.54 35.61 -3.69
CA ASN A 3 -51.61 35.50 -2.59
C ASN A 3 -50.19 35.32 -3.12
N SER A 4 -49.27 36.12 -2.62
CA SER A 4 -47.83 36.00 -2.83
C SER A 4 -47.33 34.67 -2.24
N ASN A 5 -47.31 33.61 -3.04
CA ASN A 5 -46.53 32.41 -2.73
C ASN A 5 -45.10 32.58 -3.28
N LYS A 6 -44.30 33.40 -2.57
CA LYS A 6 -42.85 33.27 -2.63
C LYS A 6 -42.48 31.96 -1.94
N VAL A 7 -42.20 30.94 -2.74
CA VAL A 7 -41.48 29.75 -2.28
C VAL A 7 -40.21 30.22 -1.57
N PRO A 8 -39.93 29.80 -0.32
CA PRO A 8 -38.67 30.13 0.32
C PRO A 8 -37.58 29.44 -0.51
N GLN A 9 -36.75 30.24 -1.18
CA GLN A 9 -35.46 29.72 -1.62
C GLN A 9 -34.68 29.37 -0.36
N LEU A 10 -34.68 28.09 -0.01
CA LEU A 10 -33.67 27.52 0.87
C LEU A 10 -32.33 27.82 0.21
N SER A 11 -31.67 28.90 0.65
CA SER A 11 -30.25 29.02 0.39
C SER A 11 -29.62 27.74 0.92
N ARG A 12 -28.85 27.05 0.07
CA ARG A 12 -27.94 25.98 0.47
C ARG A 12 -26.88 26.59 1.41
N ASN A 13 -27.29 27.05 2.59
CA ASN A 13 -26.39 27.58 3.58
C ASN A 13 -25.51 26.42 4.05
N ASP A 14 -24.22 26.55 3.79
CA ASP A 14 -23.19 25.61 4.24
C ASP A 14 -23.03 25.72 5.78
N MET A 15 -24.01 25.17 6.49
CA MET A 15 -24.10 25.16 7.95
C MET A 15 -22.95 24.35 8.58
N LEU A 16 -22.45 23.35 7.86
CA LEU A 16 -21.35 22.50 8.29
C LEU A 16 -20.06 23.29 8.42
N SER A 17 -19.71 24.14 7.44
CA SER A 17 -18.51 24.97 7.51
C SER A 17 -18.52 26.06 8.58
N HIS A 18 -19.68 26.32 9.21
CA HIS A 18 -19.83 27.28 10.31
C HIS A 18 -19.54 26.65 11.69
N LEU A 19 -19.38 25.33 11.77
CA LEU A 19 -19.01 24.67 13.02
C LEU A 19 -17.60 25.08 13.48
N PRO A 20 -17.32 25.07 14.79
CA PRO A 20 -15.98 25.31 15.32
C PRO A 20 -14.96 24.33 14.76
N ALA A 21 -13.72 24.79 14.58
CA ALA A 21 -12.64 24.01 13.97
C ALA A 21 -12.40 22.67 14.70
N GLU A 22 -12.57 22.65 16.03
CA GLU A 22 -12.42 21.48 16.87
C GLU A 22 -13.43 20.39 16.52
N ILE A 23 -14.69 20.79 16.26
CA ILE A 23 -15.75 19.85 15.86
C ILE A 23 -15.49 19.32 14.46
N LEU A 24 -15.05 20.20 13.55
CA LEU A 24 -14.68 19.82 12.19
C LEU A 24 -13.52 18.80 12.19
N LEU A 25 -12.53 18.98 13.07
CA LEU A 25 -11.42 18.03 13.26
C LEU A 25 -11.90 16.70 13.83
N VAL A 26 -12.84 16.70 14.79
CA VAL A 26 -13.47 15.47 15.27
C VAL A 26 -14.17 14.74 14.13
N ILE A 27 -14.95 15.45 13.31
CA ILE A 27 -15.60 14.85 12.13
C ILE A 27 -14.55 14.25 11.19
N LEU A 28 -13.50 15.00 10.83
CA LEU A 28 -12.42 14.49 9.97
C LEU A 28 -11.74 13.25 10.56
N SER A 29 -11.59 13.16 11.88
CA SER A 29 -10.96 12.01 12.55
C SER A 29 -11.84 10.75 12.59
N LEU A 30 -13.16 10.91 12.44
CA LEU A 30 -14.12 9.81 12.47
C LEU A 30 -14.42 9.24 11.08
N LEU A 31 -14.02 9.95 10.02
CA LEU A 31 -14.26 9.54 8.65
C LEU A 31 -13.17 8.59 8.14
N PRO A 32 -13.53 7.59 7.30
CA PRO A 32 -12.57 6.95 6.43
C PRO A 32 -11.78 7.99 5.63
N ARG A 33 -10.53 7.66 5.30
CA ARG A 33 -9.61 8.61 4.67
C ARG A 33 -10.11 9.11 3.31
N SER A 34 -10.72 8.23 2.53
CA SER A 34 -11.38 8.53 1.26
C SER A 34 -12.50 9.55 1.43
N ASP A 35 -13.35 9.39 2.45
CA ASP A 35 -14.44 10.32 2.75
C ASP A 35 -13.94 11.65 3.31
N ALA A 36 -12.92 11.63 4.17
CA ALA A 36 -12.27 12.84 4.66
C ALA A 36 -11.72 13.69 3.51
N ALA A 37 -11.19 13.06 2.45
CA ALA A 37 -10.72 13.75 1.25
C ALA A 37 -11.86 14.44 0.48
N VAL A 38 -13.08 13.91 0.51
CA VAL A 38 -14.27 14.57 -0.06
C VAL A 38 -14.61 15.83 0.74
N MET A 39 -14.48 15.79 2.08
CA MET A 39 -14.74 16.96 2.93
C MET A 39 -13.87 18.15 2.56
N ARG A 40 -12.62 17.91 2.13
CA ARG A 40 -11.69 18.92 1.62
C ARG A 40 -12.28 19.81 0.51
N CYS A 41 -13.22 19.28 -0.27
CA CYS A 41 -13.83 19.96 -1.42
C CYS A 41 -15.06 20.81 -1.04
N LEU A 42 -15.64 20.63 0.16
CA LEU A 42 -16.88 21.28 0.55
C LEU A 42 -16.73 22.79 0.74
N SER A 43 -15.64 23.22 1.37
CA SER A 43 -15.38 24.66 1.58
C SER A 43 -13.90 24.97 1.79
N ARG A 44 -13.58 26.27 1.82
CA ARG A 44 -12.22 26.74 2.16
C ARG A 44 -11.83 26.39 3.60
N THR A 45 -12.79 26.29 4.52
CA THR A 45 -12.55 25.93 5.92
C THR A 45 -12.17 24.47 6.02
N TRP A 46 -12.97 23.57 5.45
CA TRP A 46 -12.67 22.14 5.41
C TRP A 46 -11.36 21.85 4.70
N ARG A 47 -11.06 22.54 3.59
CA ARG A 47 -9.76 22.41 2.91
C ARG A 47 -8.59 22.72 3.83
N LYS A 48 -8.65 23.84 4.55
CA LYS A 48 -7.57 24.26 5.47
C LYS A 48 -7.38 23.27 6.61
N LEU A 49 -8.47 22.76 7.18
CA LEU A 49 -8.42 21.78 8.27
C LEU A 49 -7.99 20.39 7.78
N TYR A 50 -8.44 19.99 6.60
CA TYR A 50 -7.96 18.77 5.98
C TYR A 50 -6.46 18.85 5.71
N ASP A 51 -6.01 19.92 5.04
CA ASP A 51 -4.58 20.12 4.72
C ASP A 51 -3.72 20.32 6.00
N SER A 52 -4.33 20.65 7.15
CA SER A 52 -3.62 20.70 8.44
C SER A 52 -3.42 19.32 9.06
N VAL A 53 -4.27 18.33 8.79
CA VAL A 53 -4.20 16.98 9.38
C VAL A 53 -3.68 15.93 8.40
N PHE A 54 -3.98 16.09 7.12
CA PHE A 54 -3.60 15.22 6.01
C PHE A 54 -2.75 16.01 5.04
N LEU A 55 -1.46 15.71 5.01
CA LEU A 55 -0.52 16.40 4.14
C LEU A 55 -0.06 15.45 3.04
N SER A 56 -0.46 15.72 1.80
CA SER A 56 -0.16 14.89 0.65
C SER A 56 0.46 15.71 -0.48
N PHE A 57 1.57 15.22 -1.03
CA PHE A 57 2.26 15.80 -2.17
C PHE A 57 2.29 14.78 -3.31
N PHE A 58 1.45 14.99 -4.33
CA PHE A 58 1.14 13.98 -5.35
C PHE A 58 2.14 13.96 -6.53
N CYS A 59 2.15 12.86 -7.30
CA CYS A 59 2.92 12.70 -8.53
C CYS A 59 2.59 13.79 -9.55
N ASP A 60 1.32 14.10 -9.75
CA ASP A 60 0.88 15.17 -10.67
C ASP A 60 1.50 16.54 -10.33
N GLU A 61 1.72 16.82 -9.03
CA GLU A 61 2.39 18.04 -8.61
C GLU A 61 3.87 18.03 -8.96
N PHE A 62 4.53 16.88 -8.83
CA PHE A 62 5.91 16.69 -9.23
C PHE A 62 6.08 16.80 -10.75
N ASP A 63 5.22 16.16 -11.52
CA ASP A 63 5.27 16.18 -12.98
C ASP A 63 5.01 17.60 -13.52
N ARG A 64 4.06 18.32 -12.92
CA ARG A 64 3.75 19.71 -13.30
C ARG A 64 4.84 20.70 -12.90
N LEU A 65 5.41 20.57 -11.71
CA LEU A 65 6.36 21.54 -11.16
C LEU A 65 7.81 21.26 -11.60
N GLY A 66 8.16 19.98 -11.82
CA GLY A 66 9.53 19.52 -11.91
C GLY A 66 10.23 19.43 -10.54
N LYS A 67 11.37 18.71 -10.52
CA LYS A 67 12.09 18.33 -9.30
C LYS A 67 12.40 19.51 -8.35
N LYS A 68 12.96 20.61 -8.86
CA LYS A 68 13.46 21.72 -8.05
C LYS A 68 12.32 22.52 -7.41
N GLU A 69 11.27 22.78 -8.16
CA GLU A 69 10.10 23.54 -7.75
C GLU A 69 9.24 22.72 -6.80
N TYR A 70 9.11 21.40 -7.04
CA TYR A 70 8.49 20.47 -6.11
C TYR A 70 9.22 20.47 -4.76
N MET A 71 10.55 20.29 -4.77
CA MET A 71 11.39 20.35 -3.56
C MET A 71 11.20 21.66 -2.79
N ARG A 72 11.15 22.80 -3.50
CA ARG A 72 10.88 24.11 -2.90
C ARG A 72 9.47 24.19 -2.34
N HIS A 73 8.47 23.66 -3.05
CA HIS A 73 7.09 23.61 -2.61
C HIS A 73 6.96 22.84 -1.31
N VAL A 74 7.40 21.57 -1.27
CA VAL A 74 7.38 20.72 -0.06
C VAL A 74 8.07 21.43 1.10
N LYS A 75 9.30 21.90 0.91
CA LYS A 75 10.06 22.59 1.95
C LYS A 75 9.36 23.84 2.48
N THR A 76 8.70 24.61 1.60
CA THR A 76 7.98 25.83 1.98
C THR A 76 6.70 25.49 2.75
N THR A 77 5.97 24.46 2.32
CA THR A 77 4.75 23.99 2.98
C THR A 77 5.05 23.48 4.38
N LEU A 78 6.05 22.59 4.53
CA LEU A 78 6.47 22.05 5.84
C LEU A 78 6.92 23.15 6.81
N ARG A 79 7.58 24.20 6.31
CA ARG A 79 8.02 25.35 7.13
C ARG A 79 6.88 26.26 7.56
N ARG A 80 5.81 26.34 6.78
CA ARG A 80 4.66 27.23 7.05
C ARG A 80 3.66 26.61 8.01
N ARG A 81 3.57 25.28 8.02
CA ARG A 81 2.69 24.54 8.93
C ARG A 81 3.18 24.69 10.37
N LYS A 82 2.31 25.20 11.24
CA LYS A 82 2.59 25.47 12.67
C LYS A 82 1.86 24.49 13.59
N GLU A 83 0.91 23.76 13.04
CA GLU A 83 0.04 22.83 13.72
C GLU A 83 0.84 21.60 14.18
N LYS A 84 0.52 21.09 15.37
CA LYS A 84 1.07 19.84 15.90
C LYS A 84 0.09 18.70 15.63
N GLY A 85 0.62 17.49 15.51
CA GLY A 85 -0.15 16.30 15.17
C GLY A 85 -0.39 16.22 13.68
N LEU A 86 -0.13 15.06 13.10
CA LEU A 86 -0.31 14.77 11.68
C LEU A 86 -0.95 13.39 11.62
N GLU A 87 -2.10 13.26 10.96
CA GLU A 87 -2.71 11.93 10.81
C GLU A 87 -2.02 11.18 9.68
N SER A 88 -1.73 11.89 8.60
CA SER A 88 -1.29 11.34 7.33
C SER A 88 -0.23 12.21 6.68
N PHE A 89 0.83 11.57 6.22
CA PHE A 89 1.86 12.20 5.41
C PHE A 89 2.15 11.40 4.15
N GLN A 90 1.93 11.99 2.99
CA GLN A 90 2.29 11.40 1.70
C GLN A 90 3.27 12.30 0.98
N VAL A 91 4.41 11.74 0.56
CA VAL A 91 5.44 12.50 -0.14
C VAL A 91 6.17 11.66 -1.16
N ILE A 92 6.68 12.32 -2.19
CA ILE A 92 7.64 11.74 -3.10
C ILE A 92 9.04 11.89 -2.50
N TRP A 93 9.67 10.75 -2.21
CA TRP A 93 11.01 10.68 -1.65
C TRP A 93 12.02 10.49 -2.78
N LEU A 94 12.84 11.52 -2.99
CA LEU A 94 13.67 11.67 -4.18
C LEU A 94 15.15 11.33 -3.95
N HIS A 95 15.65 11.57 -2.73
CA HIS A 95 17.05 11.39 -2.35
C HIS A 95 17.21 11.62 -0.83
N LYS A 96 18.39 11.32 -0.28
CA LYS A 96 18.75 11.54 1.15
C LYS A 96 18.39 12.91 1.73
N LYS A 97 18.43 14.01 0.95
CA LYS A 97 18.04 15.34 1.49
C LYS A 97 16.54 15.44 1.81
N SER A 98 15.72 14.51 1.30
CA SER A 98 14.30 14.39 1.57
C SER A 98 14.01 13.63 2.86
N ASP A 99 15.02 13.05 3.53
CA ASP A 99 14.89 12.40 4.84
C ASP A 99 14.35 13.35 5.90
N ALA A 100 14.70 14.63 5.80
CA ALA A 100 14.19 15.68 6.66
C ALA A 100 12.65 15.80 6.62
N TRP A 101 12.00 15.40 5.53
CA TRP A 101 10.55 15.43 5.40
C TRP A 101 9.89 14.26 6.14
N LEU A 102 10.53 13.09 6.11
CA LEU A 102 10.12 11.92 6.87
C LEU A 102 10.35 12.15 8.37
N HIS A 103 11.46 12.79 8.74
CA HIS A 103 11.70 13.27 10.10
C HIS A 103 10.64 14.27 10.57
N TYR A 104 10.23 15.20 9.70
CA TYR A 104 9.15 16.12 10.02
C TYR A 104 7.84 15.38 10.33
N ALA A 105 7.48 14.38 9.52
CA ALA A 105 6.28 13.59 9.73
C ALA A 105 6.30 12.86 11.08
N VAL A 106 7.40 12.15 11.37
CA VAL A 106 7.58 11.44 12.66
C VAL A 106 7.58 12.41 13.84
N HIS A 107 8.23 13.57 13.73
CA HIS A 107 8.26 14.57 14.78
C HIS A 107 6.89 15.20 15.07
N ASN A 108 5.96 15.11 14.11
CA ASN A 108 4.58 15.56 14.27
C ASN A 108 3.62 14.38 14.52
N ASP A 109 4.14 13.26 15.03
CA ASP A 109 3.35 12.07 15.42
C ASP A 109 2.49 11.51 14.28
N ALA A 110 3.01 11.54 13.05
CA ALA A 110 2.36 10.94 11.89
C ALA A 110 1.93 9.49 12.18
N LYS A 111 0.63 9.20 12.05
CA LYS A 111 0.11 7.84 12.18
C LYS A 111 0.24 7.03 10.92
N SER A 112 0.14 7.68 9.77
CA SER A 112 0.32 7.03 8.48
C SER A 112 1.29 7.81 7.60
N ILE A 113 2.28 7.10 7.05
CA ILE A 113 3.30 7.65 6.17
C ILE A 113 3.31 6.87 4.85
N HIS A 114 3.14 7.58 3.75
CA HIS A 114 3.13 7.06 2.39
C HIS A 114 4.31 7.67 1.63
N VAL A 115 5.25 6.81 1.23
CA VAL A 115 6.51 7.20 0.60
C VAL A 115 6.51 6.71 -0.83
N ILE A 116 6.58 7.65 -1.78
CA ILE A 116 6.69 7.33 -3.21
C ILE A 116 8.13 7.55 -3.66
N TYR A 117 8.81 6.47 -3.96
CA TYR A 117 10.17 6.48 -4.48
C TYR A 117 10.16 6.72 -5.99
N LEU A 118 10.65 7.89 -6.39
CA LEU A 118 10.93 8.22 -7.79
C LEU A 118 12.43 8.11 -8.05
N ARG A 119 12.73 7.41 -9.13
CA ARG A 119 14.04 6.95 -9.58
C ARG A 119 15.10 8.06 -9.66
N ASP A 120 16.24 7.84 -9.03
CA ASP A 120 17.58 8.13 -9.56
C ASP A 120 18.39 6.82 -9.39
N ALA A 121 18.82 6.22 -10.50
CA ALA A 121 19.04 4.78 -10.66
C ALA A 121 20.31 4.17 -10.01
N TRP A 122 20.88 4.77 -8.95
CA TRP A 122 22.26 4.43 -8.54
C TRP A 122 22.53 4.39 -7.04
N GLU A 123 21.56 4.72 -6.17
CA GLU A 123 21.77 4.72 -4.72
C GLU A 123 20.78 3.77 -4.04
N GLN A 124 21.32 2.82 -3.25
CA GLN A 124 20.54 2.09 -2.25
C GLN A 124 20.05 3.09 -1.22
N HIS A 125 18.73 3.26 -1.12
CA HIS A 125 18.13 4.19 -0.19
C HIS A 125 17.57 3.42 1.00
N ILE A 126 18.23 3.56 2.14
CA ILE A 126 17.79 3.04 3.43
C ILE A 126 16.77 4.03 3.99
N LEU A 127 15.63 3.54 4.47
CA LEU A 127 14.65 4.39 5.16
C LEU A 127 15.32 5.09 6.35
N PRO A 128 15.16 6.41 6.52
CA PRO A 128 15.91 7.14 7.54
C PRO A 128 15.64 6.64 8.96
N ASP A 129 16.71 6.57 9.76
CA ASP A 129 16.76 5.90 11.06
C ASP A 129 15.66 6.30 12.06
N ARG A 130 15.11 7.51 11.98
CA ARG A 130 14.05 7.93 12.91
C ARG A 130 12.66 7.45 12.52
N LEU A 131 12.42 7.08 11.26
CA LEU A 131 11.18 6.36 10.90
C LEU A 131 11.10 5.05 11.68
N LEU A 132 12.26 4.44 11.93
CA LEU A 132 12.44 3.17 12.62
C LEU A 132 11.96 3.19 14.08
N TYR A 133 11.85 4.37 14.71
CA TYR A 133 11.50 4.49 16.14
C TYR A 133 10.21 5.26 16.40
N SER A 134 9.40 5.51 15.37
CA SER A 134 8.12 6.20 15.56
C SER A 134 7.19 5.38 16.46
N GLY A 135 6.77 5.97 17.59
CA GLY A 135 5.79 5.37 18.50
C GLY A 135 4.35 5.56 18.04
N SER A 136 4.09 6.47 17.09
CA SER A 136 2.75 6.79 16.59
C SER A 136 2.44 6.13 15.25
N LEU A 137 3.45 5.62 14.52
CA LEU A 137 3.27 5.12 13.16
C LEU A 137 2.52 3.78 13.17
N GLU A 138 1.29 3.81 12.68
CA GLU A 138 0.39 2.66 12.56
C GLU A 138 0.34 2.09 11.14
N GLU A 139 0.56 2.93 10.13
CA GLU A 139 0.56 2.53 8.72
C GLU A 139 1.79 3.08 7.98
N LEU A 140 2.48 2.19 7.26
CA LEU A 140 3.58 2.56 6.38
C LEU A 140 3.30 2.01 5.00
N ALA A 141 3.32 2.88 4.00
CA ALA A 141 3.18 2.49 2.62
C ALA A 141 4.41 2.96 1.82
N ILE A 142 5.04 2.04 1.11
CA ILE A 142 6.24 2.31 0.32
C ILE A 142 5.98 1.87 -1.11
N TYR A 143 6.11 2.83 -2.02
CA TYR A 143 5.84 2.66 -3.43
C TYR A 143 7.09 2.97 -4.22
N SER A 144 7.38 2.21 -5.27
CA SER A 144 8.51 2.51 -6.16
C SER A 144 8.15 2.35 -7.63
N TYR A 145 8.67 3.25 -8.48
CA TYR A 145 8.62 3.12 -9.94
C TYR A 145 9.97 2.68 -10.55
N SER A 146 10.93 2.27 -9.71
CA SER A 146 12.25 1.79 -10.14
C SER A 146 12.25 0.26 -10.33
N ARG A 147 13.07 -0.21 -11.29
CA ARG A 147 13.18 -1.64 -11.66
C ARG A 147 13.99 -2.49 -10.67
N LYS A 148 14.82 -1.87 -9.82
CA LYS A 148 15.63 -2.57 -8.80
C LYS A 148 15.86 -1.71 -7.55
N PRO A 149 14.84 -1.39 -6.76
CA PRO A 149 15.03 -0.76 -5.46
C PRO A 149 15.17 -1.91 -4.46
N GLU A 150 16.40 -2.14 -4.01
CA GLU A 150 16.64 -2.94 -2.81
C GLU A 150 16.30 -2.05 -1.62
N LEU A 151 15.20 -2.36 -0.93
CA LEU A 151 14.93 -1.75 0.35
C LEU A 151 15.78 -2.50 1.37
N ALA A 152 16.96 -1.96 1.71
CA ALA A 152 17.70 -2.46 2.87
C ALA A 152 16.91 -2.06 4.12
N VAL A 153 16.06 -2.97 4.60
CA VAL A 153 15.12 -2.72 5.70
C VAL A 153 15.78 -2.88 7.08
N CYS A 154 17.10 -2.78 7.12
CA CYS A 154 17.91 -3.02 8.30
C CYS A 154 17.55 -2.01 9.40
N ASP A 155 17.20 -2.54 10.57
CA ASP A 155 16.97 -1.83 11.84
C ASP A 155 15.66 -1.08 12.09
N MET A 156 14.56 -1.36 11.38
CA MET A 156 13.24 -0.85 11.81
C MET A 156 12.88 -1.38 13.22
N HIS A 157 12.18 -0.58 14.05
CA HIS A 157 11.57 -0.96 15.33
C HIS A 157 10.17 -0.34 15.41
N LEU A 158 9.29 -0.75 14.50
CA LEU A 158 7.98 -0.15 14.35
C LEU A 158 6.97 -0.78 15.32
N ARG A 159 7.07 -0.39 16.59
CA ARG A 159 6.29 -0.97 17.70
C ARG A 159 4.78 -0.77 17.59
N SER A 160 4.34 0.23 16.83
CA SER A 160 2.92 0.55 16.66
C SER A 160 2.38 0.21 15.28
N LEU A 161 3.23 -0.29 14.37
CA LEU A 161 2.85 -0.54 12.98
C LEU A 161 1.90 -1.73 12.89
N ARG A 162 0.69 -1.45 12.42
CA ARG A 162 -0.40 -2.41 12.21
C ARG A 162 -0.53 -2.79 10.75
N ARG A 163 -0.17 -1.89 9.83
CA ARG A 163 -0.36 -2.08 8.39
C ARG A 163 0.89 -1.68 7.62
N LEU A 164 1.37 -2.59 6.78
CA LEU A 164 2.52 -2.39 5.90
C LEU A 164 2.11 -2.65 4.45
N ILE A 165 2.29 -1.65 3.58
CA ILE A 165 1.98 -1.73 2.16
C ILE A 165 3.26 -1.51 1.36
N ILE A 166 3.57 -2.46 0.48
CA ILE A 166 4.78 -2.46 -0.34
C ILE A 166 4.36 -2.68 -1.79
N LEU A 167 4.66 -1.70 -2.65
CA LEU A 167 4.34 -1.74 -4.07
C LEU A 167 5.62 -1.64 -4.91
N SER A 168 5.79 -2.56 -5.86
CA SER A 168 6.80 -2.50 -6.91
C SER A 168 8.25 -2.41 -6.39
N LEU A 169 8.56 -3.22 -5.37
CA LEU A 169 9.87 -3.29 -4.72
C LEU A 169 10.48 -4.70 -4.83
N THR A 170 11.80 -4.79 -4.73
CA THR A 170 12.50 -6.07 -4.49
C THR A 170 12.72 -6.22 -2.99
N ILE A 171 12.25 -7.33 -2.44
CA ILE A 171 12.25 -7.62 -1.01
C ILE A 171 13.27 -8.70 -0.73
N ASP A 172 14.34 -8.31 -0.05
CA ASP A 172 15.47 -9.17 0.28
C ASP A 172 15.15 -10.14 1.44
N GLY A 173 16.13 -10.99 1.77
CA GLY A 173 16.03 -11.97 2.85
C GLY A 173 15.86 -11.34 4.24
N ASP A 174 16.37 -10.14 4.47
CA ASP A 174 16.40 -9.48 5.78
C ASP A 174 15.00 -8.97 6.20
N PHE A 175 14.10 -8.80 5.23
CA PHE A 175 12.69 -8.45 5.48
C PHE A 175 11.98 -9.43 6.43
N SER A 176 12.29 -10.72 6.33
CA SER A 176 11.72 -11.77 7.18
C SER A 176 12.01 -11.56 8.67
N TYR A 177 13.26 -11.16 8.97
CA TYR A 177 13.72 -10.85 10.31
C TYR A 177 13.03 -9.61 10.87
N LEU A 178 12.82 -8.61 10.02
CA LEU A 178 12.12 -7.39 10.40
C LEU A 178 10.68 -7.66 10.82
N VAL A 179 9.91 -8.41 10.01
CA VAL A 179 8.51 -8.70 10.34
C VAL A 179 8.42 -9.51 11.63
N SER A 180 9.27 -10.52 11.80
CA SER A 180 9.22 -11.44 12.94
C SER A 180 9.65 -10.80 14.26
N ARG A 181 10.65 -9.91 14.26
CA ARG A 181 11.24 -9.37 15.50
C ARG A 181 10.94 -7.91 15.78
N ARG A 182 10.62 -7.12 14.73
CA ARG A 182 10.65 -5.66 14.83
C ARG A 182 9.30 -4.99 14.57
N CYS A 183 8.30 -5.75 14.12
CA CYS A 183 6.91 -5.28 13.93
C CYS A 183 5.92 -6.15 14.73
N PRO A 184 5.99 -6.15 16.08
CA PRO A 184 5.29 -7.14 16.92
C PRO A 184 3.76 -7.03 16.92
N VAL A 185 3.21 -5.93 16.40
CA VAL A 185 1.76 -5.68 16.34
C VAL A 185 1.23 -5.59 14.89
N LEU A 186 2.04 -5.98 13.91
CA LEU A 186 1.66 -5.95 12.49
C LEU A 186 0.53 -6.93 12.25
N LYS A 187 -0.61 -6.42 11.79
CA LYS A 187 -1.82 -7.20 11.50
C LYS A 187 -2.02 -7.41 10.00
N GLU A 188 -1.61 -6.46 9.19
CA GLU A 188 -1.88 -6.44 7.76
C GLU A 188 -0.60 -6.17 6.96
N LEU A 189 -0.33 -7.03 5.99
CA LEU A 189 0.83 -6.93 5.10
C LEU A 189 0.39 -7.11 3.66
N TYR A 190 0.76 -6.15 2.82
CA TYR A 190 0.43 -6.12 1.40
C TYR A 190 1.70 -6.03 0.56
N PHE A 191 1.88 -7.02 -0.30
CA PHE A 191 2.83 -6.98 -1.41
C PHE A 191 2.05 -6.88 -2.70
N VAL A 192 2.33 -5.83 -3.48
CA VAL A 192 1.73 -5.64 -4.80
C VAL A 192 2.85 -5.44 -5.81
N SER A 193 2.85 -6.21 -6.90
CA SER A 193 3.84 -6.12 -7.98
C SER A 193 5.30 -6.23 -7.49
N CYS A 194 5.56 -6.97 -6.41
CA CYS A 194 6.89 -7.08 -5.79
C CYS A 194 7.66 -8.32 -6.27
N LYS A 195 8.99 -8.26 -6.16
CA LYS A 195 9.88 -9.42 -6.26
C LYS A 195 10.27 -9.87 -4.86
N LEU A 196 9.88 -11.08 -4.48
CA LEU A 196 10.12 -11.64 -3.14
C LEU A 196 11.32 -12.59 -3.20
N GLU A 197 12.43 -12.22 -2.57
CA GLU A 197 13.68 -12.99 -2.54
C GLU A 197 13.96 -13.64 -1.18
N PHE A 198 13.12 -13.40 -0.17
CA PHE A 198 13.20 -14.08 1.12
C PHE A 198 12.70 -15.54 1.05
N LYS A 199 13.22 -16.38 1.94
CA LYS A 199 12.88 -17.81 2.01
C LYS A 199 11.70 -18.10 2.94
N GLU A 200 11.51 -17.31 3.97
CA GLU A 200 10.47 -17.51 4.99
C GLU A 200 9.89 -16.15 5.39
N LEU A 201 8.58 -16.08 5.57
CA LEU A 201 7.89 -14.98 6.23
C LEU A 201 7.30 -15.50 7.53
N ALA A 202 7.91 -15.13 8.65
CA ALA A 202 7.45 -15.51 9.97
C ALA A 202 6.81 -14.33 10.70
N SER A 203 5.60 -14.52 11.24
CA SER A 203 4.93 -13.50 12.06
C SER A 203 3.93 -14.09 13.03
N LYS A 204 3.95 -13.64 14.28
CA LYS A 204 2.98 -14.04 15.30
C LYS A 204 1.77 -13.13 15.37
N SER A 205 1.84 -11.92 14.82
CA SER A 205 0.76 -10.92 14.91
C SER A 205 -0.06 -10.79 13.64
N LEU A 206 0.49 -11.23 12.50
CA LEU A 206 -0.12 -11.04 11.19
C LEU A 206 -1.42 -11.82 11.06
N ARG A 207 -2.46 -11.14 10.58
CA ARG A 207 -3.80 -11.70 10.35
C ARG A 207 -4.20 -11.65 8.88
N ASN A 208 -3.75 -10.64 8.16
CA ASN A 208 -4.11 -10.41 6.76
C ASN A 208 -2.83 -10.31 5.92
N LEU A 209 -2.72 -11.17 4.92
CA LEU A 209 -1.61 -11.17 3.98
C LEU A 209 -2.17 -11.11 2.55
N THR A 210 -1.69 -10.12 1.80
CA THR A 210 -1.99 -9.96 0.39
C THR A 210 -0.69 -10.04 -0.41
N ILE A 211 -0.65 -10.97 -1.36
CA ILE A 211 0.42 -11.10 -2.34
C ILE A 211 -0.24 -11.01 -3.72
N GLU A 212 -0.15 -9.84 -4.33
CA GLU A 212 -0.79 -9.54 -5.61
C GLU A 212 0.26 -9.20 -6.66
N ARG A 213 0.20 -9.86 -7.83
CA ARG A 213 1.11 -9.64 -8.96
C ARG A 213 2.61 -9.78 -8.61
N CYS A 214 2.95 -10.55 -7.59
CA CYS A 214 4.33 -10.73 -7.15
C CYS A 214 5.01 -11.93 -7.83
N CYS A 215 6.33 -11.87 -7.97
CA CYS A 215 7.15 -13.01 -8.36
C CYS A 215 8.05 -13.46 -7.19
N VAL A 216 8.31 -14.76 -7.11
CA VAL A 216 9.10 -15.39 -6.05
C VAL A 216 10.40 -15.96 -6.63
N GLY A 217 11.52 -15.71 -5.95
CA GLY A 217 12.83 -16.25 -6.31
C GLY A 217 13.75 -15.26 -7.02
N THR A 218 15.00 -15.67 -7.20
CA THR A 218 16.03 -14.87 -7.88
C THR A 218 16.12 -15.24 -9.36
N GLU A 219 16.87 -14.47 -10.15
CA GLU A 219 17.12 -14.79 -11.57
C GLU A 219 17.82 -16.15 -11.79
N TYR A 220 18.30 -16.81 -10.71
CA TYR A 220 19.16 -17.99 -10.74
C TYR A 220 18.65 -19.19 -9.93
N THR A 221 17.57 -19.06 -9.17
CA THR A 221 17.03 -20.17 -8.35
C THR A 221 15.52 -20.23 -8.43
N GLU A 222 14.98 -21.43 -8.61
CA GLU A 222 13.56 -21.71 -8.33
C GLU A 222 13.33 -21.45 -6.83
N GLY A 223 12.79 -20.27 -6.53
CA GLY A 223 12.59 -19.83 -5.15
C GLY A 223 11.24 -20.27 -4.62
N SER A 224 11.21 -20.69 -3.36
CA SER A 224 10.00 -20.87 -2.56
C SER A 224 10.01 -19.88 -1.39
N VAL A 225 8.83 -19.35 -1.05
CA VAL A 225 8.59 -18.55 0.15
C VAL A 225 7.74 -19.38 1.11
N THR A 226 8.29 -19.72 2.27
CA THR A 226 7.54 -20.36 3.35
C THR A 226 6.75 -19.32 4.11
N ILE A 227 5.47 -19.53 4.38
CA ILE A 227 4.65 -18.62 5.20
C ILE A 227 4.39 -19.28 6.55
N ASN A 228 5.05 -18.76 7.59
CA ASN A 228 4.97 -19.22 8.97
C ASN A 228 4.24 -18.17 9.82
N THR A 229 2.92 -18.09 9.63
CA THR A 229 2.07 -17.10 10.28
C THR A 229 0.85 -17.79 10.90
N PRO A 230 0.98 -18.34 12.12
CA PRO A 230 -0.03 -19.24 12.69
C PRO A 230 -1.38 -18.56 12.94
N ASN A 231 -1.39 -17.24 13.13
CA ASN A 231 -2.59 -16.45 13.39
C ASN A 231 -3.17 -15.80 12.13
N LEU A 232 -2.73 -16.22 10.93
CA LEU A 232 -3.24 -15.66 9.68
C LEU A 232 -4.67 -16.12 9.42
N GLN A 233 -5.57 -15.16 9.25
CA GLN A 233 -7.01 -15.38 9.06
C GLN A 233 -7.42 -15.18 7.61
N HIS A 234 -6.76 -14.26 6.91
CA HIS A 234 -7.07 -13.89 5.54
C HIS A 234 -5.81 -13.95 4.68
N LEU A 235 -5.86 -14.79 3.64
CA LEU A 235 -4.82 -14.88 2.62
C LEU A 235 -5.41 -14.52 1.26
N HIS A 236 -4.87 -13.47 0.65
CA HIS A 236 -5.10 -13.14 -0.75
C HIS A 236 -3.83 -13.42 -1.54
N TYR A 237 -3.91 -14.32 -2.50
CA TYR A 237 -2.81 -14.66 -3.38
C TYR A 237 -3.26 -14.58 -4.84
N ASN A 238 -2.68 -13.63 -5.58
CA ASN A 238 -2.95 -13.41 -6.99
C ASN A 238 -1.63 -13.40 -7.77
N ALA A 239 -1.35 -14.50 -8.48
CA ALA A 239 -0.10 -14.66 -9.22
C ALA A 239 -0.13 -13.89 -10.55
N VAL A 240 1.02 -13.32 -10.95
CA VAL A 240 1.23 -12.85 -12.34
C VAL A 240 2.28 -13.71 -12.98
N TRP A 241 1.95 -14.29 -14.14
CA TRP A 241 2.89 -15.12 -14.89
C TRP A 241 3.83 -14.24 -15.70
N PRO A 242 5.15 -14.43 -15.57
CA PRO A 242 6.09 -13.86 -16.50
C PRO A 242 5.80 -14.32 -17.94
N ASP A 243 5.91 -13.41 -18.91
CA ASP A 243 5.63 -13.69 -20.33
C ASP A 243 6.42 -14.88 -20.92
N TYR A 244 7.55 -15.25 -20.32
CA TYR A 244 8.33 -16.41 -20.75
C TYR A 244 7.71 -17.77 -20.36
N LEU A 245 6.89 -17.84 -19.29
CA LEU A 245 6.10 -19.04 -18.96
C LEU A 245 4.88 -19.16 -19.89
N ARG A 246 4.37 -18.02 -20.39
CA ARG A 246 3.30 -17.96 -21.40
C ARG A 246 3.69 -18.61 -22.73
N LYS A 247 4.98 -18.67 -23.05
CA LYS A 247 5.51 -19.35 -24.25
C LYS A 247 5.83 -20.84 -24.06
N LYS A 248 5.89 -21.33 -22.81
CA LYS A 248 6.14 -22.75 -22.47
C LYS A 248 4.86 -23.54 -22.16
N GLN A 249 3.72 -22.95 -22.49
CA GLN A 249 2.35 -23.34 -22.12
C GLN A 249 1.90 -24.73 -22.61
N ASP A 250 2.59 -25.32 -23.59
CA ASP A 250 2.20 -26.60 -24.20
C ASP A 250 2.77 -27.85 -23.50
N ARG A 251 3.53 -27.70 -22.40
CA ARG A 251 4.02 -28.85 -21.61
C ARG A 251 3.40 -28.87 -20.22
N LEU A 252 2.46 -29.80 -20.02
CA LEU A 252 1.79 -30.16 -18.76
C LEU A 252 2.74 -30.35 -17.54
N GLU A 253 4.03 -30.60 -17.78
CA GLU A 253 5.04 -30.83 -16.73
C GLU A 253 5.36 -29.60 -15.86
N TYR A 254 5.05 -28.37 -16.29
CA TYR A 254 5.36 -27.15 -15.52
C TYR A 254 4.21 -26.63 -14.64
N VAL A 255 3.03 -27.30 -14.66
CA VAL A 255 1.89 -26.93 -13.80
C VAL A 255 2.14 -27.33 -12.33
N TYR A 256 3.11 -28.21 -12.09
CA TYR A 256 3.49 -28.71 -10.76
C TYR A 256 4.24 -27.71 -9.88
N ASP A 257 4.72 -26.59 -10.43
CA ASP A 257 5.83 -25.83 -9.83
C ASP A 257 5.42 -24.50 -9.17
N ILE A 258 4.12 -24.29 -8.94
CA ILE A 258 3.59 -23.01 -8.43
C ILE A 258 3.24 -23.07 -6.94
N TRP A 259 2.77 -24.23 -6.44
CA TRP A 259 2.38 -24.42 -5.04
C TRP A 259 3.41 -25.15 -4.20
N THR A 260 4.33 -25.87 -4.83
CA THR A 260 5.58 -26.34 -4.20
C THR A 260 6.42 -25.18 -3.65
N LYS A 261 6.12 -23.93 -4.08
CA LYS A 261 6.84 -22.72 -3.68
C LYS A 261 6.27 -21.99 -2.48
N LEU A 262 5.12 -22.39 -1.96
CA LEU A 262 4.56 -21.86 -0.72
C LEU A 262 4.34 -23.02 0.23
N ASP A 263 5.30 -23.27 1.12
CA ASP A 263 5.06 -24.17 2.26
C ASP A 263 4.37 -23.38 3.38
N VAL A 264 3.21 -23.85 3.80
CA VAL A 264 2.28 -23.04 4.58
C VAL A 264 1.74 -23.83 5.78
N GLU A 265 2.01 -23.30 6.98
CA GLU A 265 1.37 -23.73 8.23
C GLU A 265 0.44 -22.60 8.71
N ILE A 266 -0.83 -22.64 8.30
CA ILE A 266 -1.85 -21.66 8.73
C ILE A 266 -3.08 -22.39 9.26
N PRO A 267 -3.05 -22.83 10.54
CA PRO A 267 -4.15 -23.58 11.14
C PRO A 267 -5.44 -22.76 11.28
N GLU A 268 -5.34 -21.42 11.35
CA GLU A 268 -6.47 -20.51 11.62
C GLU A 268 -7.01 -19.79 10.37
N LEU A 269 -6.67 -20.27 9.18
CA LEU A 269 -7.08 -19.63 7.92
C LEU A 269 -8.61 -19.70 7.77
N LYS A 270 -9.28 -18.55 7.73
CA LYS A 270 -10.74 -18.43 7.55
C LYS A 270 -11.12 -18.08 6.12
N THR A 271 -10.34 -17.22 5.47
CA THR A 271 -10.62 -16.75 4.12
C THR A 271 -9.42 -16.95 3.21
N LEU A 272 -9.66 -17.61 2.07
CA LEU A 272 -8.68 -17.81 1.02
C LEU A 272 -9.21 -17.19 -0.28
N THR A 273 -8.47 -16.22 -0.82
CA THR A 273 -8.72 -15.65 -2.15
C THR A 273 -7.59 -16.01 -3.09
N LEU A 274 -7.92 -16.67 -4.19
CA LEU A 274 -6.97 -17.15 -5.20
C LEU A 274 -7.27 -16.50 -6.56
N GLY A 275 -6.26 -15.91 -7.19
CA GLY A 275 -6.39 -15.25 -8.49
C GLY A 275 -5.19 -15.48 -9.41
N GLY A 276 -5.39 -15.24 -10.71
CA GLY A 276 -4.30 -15.32 -11.68
C GLY A 276 -3.80 -16.75 -11.93
N LEU A 277 -4.70 -17.72 -11.82
CA LEU A 277 -4.42 -19.16 -11.92
C LEU A 277 -5.18 -19.81 -13.09
N TRP A 278 -4.58 -20.80 -13.75
CA TRP A 278 -5.29 -21.70 -14.67
C TRP A 278 -6.19 -22.63 -13.86
N LEU A 279 -7.31 -23.11 -14.42
CA LEU A 279 -8.25 -24.02 -13.76
C LEU A 279 -7.57 -25.18 -13.00
N THR A 280 -6.60 -25.85 -13.62
CA THR A 280 -5.85 -26.95 -13.00
C THR A 280 -4.96 -26.47 -11.84
N GLY A 281 -4.25 -25.34 -12.02
CA GLY A 281 -3.45 -24.72 -10.97
C GLY A 281 -4.29 -24.26 -9.78
N THR A 282 -5.49 -23.74 -10.02
CA THR A 282 -6.45 -23.36 -8.98
C THR A 282 -6.92 -24.57 -8.17
N ILE A 283 -7.22 -25.69 -8.82
CA ILE A 283 -7.68 -26.92 -8.14
C ILE A 283 -6.58 -27.46 -7.22
N HIS A 284 -5.33 -27.52 -7.69
CA HIS A 284 -4.20 -27.97 -6.86
C HIS A 284 -3.92 -27.03 -5.68
N ALA A 285 -4.07 -25.72 -5.88
CA ALA A 285 -3.95 -24.74 -4.80
C ALA A 285 -4.95 -25.03 -3.69
N VAL A 286 -6.21 -25.23 -4.08
CA VAL A 286 -7.31 -25.46 -3.14
C VAL A 286 -7.10 -26.75 -2.38
N ASP A 287 -6.76 -27.84 -3.07
CA ASP A 287 -6.45 -29.13 -2.42
C ASP A 287 -5.29 -28.99 -1.42
N TYR A 288 -4.21 -28.31 -1.81
CA TYR A 288 -3.07 -28.05 -0.94
C TYR A 288 -3.45 -27.27 0.32
N PHE A 289 -4.18 -26.16 0.19
CA PHE A 289 -4.59 -25.35 1.34
C PHE A 289 -5.62 -26.07 2.23
N LEU A 290 -6.57 -26.81 1.66
CA LEU A 290 -7.55 -27.59 2.41
C LEU A 290 -6.89 -28.70 3.25
N GLN A 291 -5.77 -29.27 2.80
CA GLN A 291 -5.02 -30.22 3.61
C GLN A 291 -4.28 -29.57 4.80
N LYS A 292 -4.08 -28.25 4.76
CA LYS A 292 -3.27 -27.49 5.72
C LYS A 292 -4.09 -26.61 6.67
N THR A 293 -5.39 -26.44 6.42
CA THR A 293 -6.33 -25.75 7.31
C THR A 293 -7.63 -26.53 7.51
N GLY A 294 -8.07 -26.64 8.77
CA GLY A 294 -9.38 -27.19 9.12
C GLY A 294 -10.46 -26.13 9.34
N SER A 295 -10.13 -24.84 9.20
CA SER A 295 -10.97 -23.71 9.64
C SER A 295 -11.48 -22.82 8.49
N LEU A 296 -11.33 -23.26 7.24
CA LEU A 296 -11.68 -22.43 6.08
C LEU A 296 -13.20 -22.21 5.98
N GLU A 297 -13.62 -20.95 6.06
CA GLU A 297 -15.03 -20.53 6.00
C GLU A 297 -15.40 -19.96 4.62
N HIS A 298 -14.45 -19.28 3.97
CA HIS A 298 -14.68 -18.56 2.72
C HIS A 298 -13.56 -18.84 1.70
N LEU A 299 -13.96 -19.28 0.50
CA LEU A 299 -13.07 -19.52 -0.63
C LEU A 299 -13.53 -18.70 -1.84
N THR A 300 -12.67 -17.81 -2.32
CA THR A 300 -12.95 -16.90 -3.44
C THR A 300 -11.98 -17.15 -4.58
N PHE A 301 -12.51 -17.31 -5.79
CA PHE A 301 -11.72 -17.42 -7.01
C PHE A 301 -11.84 -16.15 -7.85
N LEU A 302 -10.71 -15.53 -8.19
CA LEU A 302 -10.64 -14.40 -9.09
C LEU A 302 -10.40 -14.93 -10.50
N CYS A 303 -11.47 -14.95 -11.30
CA CYS A 303 -11.35 -15.18 -12.74
C CYS A 303 -10.74 -13.92 -13.36
N ASN A 304 -9.72 -14.10 -14.21
CA ASN A 304 -8.84 -13.05 -14.72
C ASN A 304 -9.52 -11.69 -15.02
N SER A 305 -8.83 -10.62 -14.60
CA SER A 305 -8.82 -9.24 -15.12
C SER A 305 -9.43 -8.08 -14.32
N ARG A 306 -9.90 -8.23 -13.07
CA ARG A 306 -10.13 -7.04 -12.22
C ARG A 306 -9.48 -7.17 -10.85
N ALA A 307 -8.60 -6.20 -10.57
CA ALA A 307 -7.95 -6.03 -9.29
C ALA A 307 -9.01 -5.90 -8.20
N ILE A 308 -9.01 -6.80 -7.21
CA ILE A 308 -9.68 -6.50 -5.95
C ILE A 308 -8.66 -5.76 -5.12
N VAL A 309 -8.48 -4.50 -5.49
CA VAL A 309 -8.10 -3.50 -4.52
C VAL A 309 -9.37 -3.26 -3.72
N SER A 310 -9.41 -3.67 -2.45
CA SER A 310 -10.54 -3.31 -1.59
C SER A 310 -10.81 -1.81 -1.73
N GLU A 311 -12.07 -1.38 -1.85
CA GLU A 311 -12.46 0.02 -2.05
C GLU A 311 -11.84 0.98 -1.01
N ASP A 312 -11.35 0.46 0.12
CA ASP A 312 -10.59 1.18 1.17
C ASP A 312 -9.11 1.48 0.86
N ILE A 313 -8.54 0.90 -0.21
CA ILE A 313 -7.21 1.26 -0.71
C ILE A 313 -7.46 2.10 -1.97
N SER A 314 -7.94 3.33 -1.78
CA SER A 314 -7.93 4.34 -2.84
C SER A 314 -6.46 4.61 -3.21
N PHE A 315 -5.94 3.90 -4.20
CA PHE A 315 -4.67 4.25 -4.81
C PHE A 315 -4.85 5.58 -5.55
N PRO A 316 -4.01 6.59 -5.33
CA PRO A 316 -3.80 7.61 -6.34
C PRO A 316 -3.23 6.90 -7.57
N CYS A 317 -4.10 6.67 -8.56
CA CYS A 317 -3.86 5.96 -9.83
C CYS A 317 -2.71 6.61 -10.66
N PRO A 318 -2.18 5.98 -11.75
CA PRO A 318 -3.01 5.51 -12.86
C PRO A 318 -2.74 4.10 -13.41
N GLU A 319 -3.84 3.48 -13.82
CA GLU A 319 -4.02 2.28 -14.65
C GLU A 319 -3.48 2.40 -16.10
N ASP A 320 -2.62 3.37 -16.47
CA ASP A 320 -2.26 3.61 -17.88
C ASP A 320 -0.83 3.19 -18.30
N LEU A 321 -0.10 2.44 -17.49
CA LEU A 321 1.30 2.07 -17.82
C LEU A 321 1.49 0.75 -18.60
N TYR A 322 0.40 0.10 -19.03
CA TYR A 322 0.46 -1.06 -19.93
C TYR A 322 -0.42 -0.86 -21.18
N SER A 323 -0.15 0.19 -21.94
CA SER A 323 -0.47 0.24 -23.37
C SER A 323 0.77 0.61 -24.16
N SER A 324 1.72 -0.33 -24.25
CA SER A 324 2.72 -0.30 -25.30
C SER A 324 2.11 -0.86 -26.60
N ASP A 325 2.22 -0.04 -27.64
CA ASP A 325 2.10 -0.33 -29.08
C ASP A 325 0.73 -0.19 -29.75
N LEU A 326 0.53 0.99 -30.36
CA LEU A 326 0.50 1.07 -31.83
C LEU A 326 0.88 2.49 -32.28
N LYS A 327 2.16 2.64 -32.65
CA LYS A 327 2.57 3.66 -33.62
C LYS A 327 2.06 3.23 -34.98
N ILE A 328 1.33 4.10 -35.67
CA ILE A 328 1.52 4.28 -37.11
C ILE A 328 1.69 5.79 -37.34
N LYS A 329 2.92 6.16 -37.73
CA LYS A 329 3.24 7.43 -38.39
C LYS A 329 2.78 7.33 -39.85
N GLY A 330 2.34 8.46 -40.41
CA GLY A 330 2.09 8.64 -41.84
C GLY A 330 0.90 9.54 -42.05
#